data_AF-A0A420M8C8-F1
#
_entry.id   AF-A0A420M8C8-F1
#
_cell.length_a   1.000
_cell.length_b   1.000
_cell.length_c   1.000
_cell.angle_alpha   90.00
_cell.angle_beta   90.00
_cell.angle_gamma   90.00
#
_symmetry.space_group_name_H-M   'P 1'
#
loop_
_entity.id
_entity.type
_entity.pdbx_description
1 polymer ?
#
loop_
_entity_poly.entity_id
_entity_poly.type
_entity_poly.pdbx_seq_one_letter_code
_entity_poly.pdbx_strand_id
1 'polypeptide(L)'
;GEDPHYDEFALAHHLRCRGWVVPAYNMAPKSNVKMLRIVVREDFTRSRCNSLIEDLMTCHRLLKDMDRESSKRLEEYINKHLTSMGKDEHAHPVYAVSLSVSFLLFRPVSA
;
A
#
# COMPACT_ATOMS: atom_id res chain seq x y z
N GLY A 1 -23.99 -2.47 -10.17
CA GLY A 1 -22.63 -2.95 -9.89
C GLY A 1 -22.51 -2.99 -8.40
N GLU A 2 -22.13 -4.13 -7.83
CA GLU A 2 -21.92 -4.23 -6.39
C GLU A 2 -20.77 -3.31 -5.99
N ASP A 3 -21.00 -2.44 -5.01
CA ASP A 3 -19.92 -1.66 -4.41
C ASP A 3 -18.95 -2.62 -3.72
N PRO A 4 -17.67 -2.67 -4.13
CA PRO A 4 -16.71 -3.56 -3.52
C PRO A 4 -16.60 -3.23 -2.03
N HIS A 5 -16.66 -4.29 -1.20
CA HIS A 5 -16.59 -4.16 0.26
C HIS A 5 -15.20 -3.70 0.75
N TYR A 6 -14.20 -3.65 -0.13
CA TYR A 6 -12.83 -3.28 0.20
C TYR A 6 -12.41 -1.99 -0.50
N ASP A 7 -11.50 -1.27 0.17
CA ASP A 7 -10.87 -0.07 -0.37
C ASP A 7 -9.61 -0.40 -1.18
N GLU A 8 -9.24 0.49 -2.10
CA GLU A 8 -8.03 0.44 -2.92
C GLU A 8 -6.76 0.42 -2.05
N PHE A 9 -6.83 0.99 -0.84
CA PHE A 9 -5.76 0.93 0.15
C PHE A 9 -5.49 -0.51 0.63
N ALA A 10 -6.54 -1.33 0.78
CA ALA A 10 -6.41 -2.74 1.13
C ALA A 10 -5.76 -3.53 -0.02
N LEU A 11 -6.19 -3.25 -1.26
CA LEU A 11 -5.57 -3.85 -2.45
C LEU A 11 -4.07 -3.48 -2.56
N ALA A 12 -3.71 -2.22 -2.32
CA ALA A 12 -2.31 -1.78 -2.28
C ALA A 12 -1.51 -2.46 -1.17
N HIS A 13 -2.11 -2.77 -0.02
CA HIS A 13 -1.45 -3.50 1.05
C HIS A 13 -1.16 -4.95 0.65
N HIS A 14 -2.13 -5.66 0.08
CA HIS A 14 -1.91 -7.04 -0.38
C HIS A 14 -0.88 -7.12 -1.51
N LEU A 15 -0.89 -6.15 -2.42
CA LEU A 15 0.14 -6.03 -3.46
C LEU A 15 1.53 -5.84 -2.86
N ARG A 16 1.67 -5.05 -1.78
CA ARG A 16 2.96 -4.90 -1.06
C ARG A 16 3.47 -6.22 -0.48
N CYS A 17 2.60 -7.06 0.07
CA CYS A 17 3.00 -8.38 0.58
C CYS A 17 3.57 -9.29 -0.53
N ARG A 18 3.17 -9.08 -1.79
CA ARG A 18 3.69 -9.80 -2.96
C ARG A 18 4.93 -9.14 -3.60
N GLY A 19 5.42 -8.04 -3.02
CA GLY A 19 6.58 -7.30 -3.53
C GLY A 19 6.24 -6.20 -4.55
N TRP A 20 4.95 -5.95 -4.82
CA TRP A 20 4.53 -4.86 -5.69
C TRP A 20 4.28 -3.58 -4.90
N VAL A 21 5.00 -2.52 -5.23
CA VAL A 21 4.81 -1.20 -4.60
C VAL A 21 3.92 -0.35 -5.51
N VAL A 22 2.62 -0.33 -5.19
CA VAL A 22 1.62 0.47 -5.91
C VAL A 22 1.03 1.52 -4.97
N PRO A 23 1.28 2.82 -5.21
CA PRO A 23 0.66 3.89 -4.43
C PRO A 23 -0.85 3.96 -4.63
N ALA A 24 -1.57 4.16 -3.53
CA ALA A 24 -2.99 4.49 -3.50
C ALA A 24 -3.18 5.95 -3.08
N TYR A 25 -4.03 6.68 -3.80
CA TYR A 25 -4.32 8.09 -3.54
C TYR A 25 -5.83 8.30 -3.46
N ASN A 26 -6.24 9.20 -2.56
CA ASN A 26 -7.58 9.78 -2.63
C ASN A 26 -7.54 10.97 -3.57
N MET A 27 -8.49 11.06 -4.49
CA MET A 27 -8.68 12.27 -5.27
C MET A 27 -9.17 13.40 -4.37
N ALA A 28 -9.08 14.64 -4.87
CA ALA A 28 -9.36 15.89 -4.17
C ALA A 28 -10.47 15.79 -3.10
N PRO A 29 -10.42 16.61 -2.03
CA PRO A 29 -11.29 16.48 -0.84
C PRO A 29 -12.81 16.55 -1.07
N LYS A 30 -13.27 16.72 -2.32
CA LYS A 30 -14.68 16.72 -2.74
C LYS A 30 -15.08 15.50 -3.56
N SER A 31 -14.17 14.56 -3.84
CA SER A 31 -14.42 13.33 -4.59
C SER A 31 -14.00 12.13 -3.74
N ASN A 32 -14.96 11.25 -3.40
CA ASN A 32 -14.70 10.00 -2.68
C ASN A 32 -14.09 8.91 -3.58
N VAL A 33 -13.28 9.31 -4.56
CA VAL A 33 -12.68 8.40 -5.53
C VAL A 33 -11.26 8.12 -5.12
N LYS A 34 -10.97 6.84 -4.87
CA LYS A 34 -9.65 6.33 -4.56
C LYS A 34 -9.06 5.72 -5.83
N MET A 35 -7.76 5.87 -6.03
CA MET A 35 -7.08 5.41 -7.24
C MET A 35 -5.73 4.78 -6.93
N LEU A 36 -5.35 3.79 -7.73
CA LEU A 36 -4.03 3.17 -7.74
C LEU A 36 -3.20 3.71 -8.90
N ARG A 37 -1.90 3.94 -8.67
CA ARG A 37 -0.97 4.40 -9.69
C ARG A 37 0.10 3.35 -9.98
N ILE A 38 0.12 2.84 -11.20
CA ILE A 38 1.18 1.94 -11.67
C ILE A 38 2.06 2.71 -12.63
N VAL A 39 3.37 2.75 -12.35
CA VAL A 39 4.35 3.41 -13.21
C VAL A 39 5.08 2.34 -14.02
N VAL A 40 4.93 2.39 -15.33
CA VAL A 40 5.61 1.47 -16.26
C VAL A 40 6.92 2.13 -16.71
N ARG A 41 8.00 1.37 -16.64
CA ARG A 41 9.34 1.76 -17.08
C ARG A 41 9.78 0.89 -18.27
N GLU A 42 10.87 1.27 -18.92
CA GLU A 42 11.40 0.54 -20.08
C GLU A 42 11.84 -0.91 -19.76
N ASP A 43 12.26 -1.18 -18.53
CA ASP A 43 12.62 -2.52 -18.04
C ASP A 43 11.40 -3.40 -17.70
N PHE A 44 10.19 -2.88 -17.88
CA PHE A 44 8.96 -3.60 -17.60
C PHE A 44 8.58 -4.51 -18.78
N THR A 45 9.18 -5.70 -18.80
CA THR A 45 8.91 -6.69 -19.84
C THR A 45 7.47 -7.21 -19.81
N ARG A 46 7.01 -7.76 -20.93
CA ARG A 46 5.68 -8.40 -21.04
C ARG A 46 5.46 -9.48 -19.99
N SER A 47 6.51 -10.25 -19.65
CA SER A 47 6.42 -11.27 -18.60
C SER A 47 6.10 -10.65 -17.24
N ARG A 48 6.75 -9.52 -16.87
CA ARG A 48 6.47 -8.82 -15.61
C ARG A 48 5.06 -8.24 -15.58
N CYS A 49 4.57 -7.76 -16.72
CA CYS A 49 3.19 -7.29 -16.86
C CYS A 49 2.18 -8.40 -16.59
N ASN A 50 2.39 -9.58 -17.17
CA ASN A 50 1.52 -10.73 -16.95
C ASN A 50 1.51 -11.15 -15.47
N SER A 51 2.68 -11.23 -14.83
CA SER A 51 2.77 -11.53 -13.39
C SER A 51 2.03 -10.49 -12.54
N LEU A 52 2.18 -9.20 -12.84
CA LEU A 52 1.46 -8.13 -12.14
C LEU A 52 -0.06 -8.28 -12.28
N ILE A 53 -0.54 -8.59 -13.48
CA ILE A 53 -1.97 -8.77 -13.75
C ILE A 53 -2.51 -9.99 -13.00
N GLU A 54 -1.78 -11.11 -13.00
CA GLU A 54 -2.15 -12.32 -12.27
C GLU A 54 -2.21 -12.06 -10.76
N ASP A 55 -1.24 -11.34 -10.20
CA ASP A 55 -1.21 -10.95 -8.81
C ASP A 55 -2.36 -10.00 -8.46
N LEU A 56 -2.65 -9.02 -9.32
CA LEU A 56 -3.77 -8.10 -9.15
C LEU A 56 -5.10 -8.84 -9.11
N MET A 57 -5.34 -9.75 -10.07
CA MET A 57 -6.56 -10.56 -10.12
C MET A 57 -6.68 -11.46 -8.89
N THR A 58 -5.57 -12.05 -8.44
CA THR A 58 -5.56 -12.91 -7.25
C THR A 58 -5.90 -12.12 -6.01
N CYS A 59 -5.26 -10.96 -5.78
CA CYS A 59 -5.57 -10.08 -4.65
C CYS A 59 -7.02 -9.57 -4.71
N HIS A 60 -7.53 -9.22 -5.89
CA HIS A 60 -8.92 -8.81 -6.08
C HIS A 60 -9.90 -9.93 -5.70
N ARG A 61 -9.65 -11.18 -6.11
CA ARG A 61 -10.49 -12.33 -5.74
C ARG A 61 -10.46 -12.58 -4.24
N LEU A 62 -9.26 -12.58 -3.64
CA LEU A 62 -9.10 -12.73 -2.19
C LEU A 62 -9.91 -11.67 -1.44
N LEU A 63 -9.80 -10.41 -1.83
CA LEU A 63 -10.53 -9.31 -1.19
C LEU A 63 -12.05 -9.37 -1.42
N LYS A 64 -12.49 -9.95 -2.54
CA LYS A 64 -13.91 -10.20 -2.80
C LYS A 64 -14.48 -11.29 -1.90
N ASP A 65 -13.70 -12.35 -1.67
CA ASP A 65 -14.11 -13.51 -0.88
C ASP A 65 -13.96 -13.27 0.63
N MET A 66 -13.17 -12.26 1.04
CA MET A 66 -12.97 -11.90 2.45
C MET A 66 -14.20 -11.19 3.04
N ASP A 67 -14.77 -11.78 4.09
CA ASP A 67 -15.88 -11.19 4.85
C ASP A 67 -15.56 -9.81 5.44
N ARG A 68 -16.61 -8.97 5.53
CA ARG A 68 -16.57 -7.59 6.01
C ARG A 68 -15.97 -7.38 7.39
N GLU A 69 -16.06 -8.39 8.23
CA GLU A 69 -15.54 -8.40 9.58
C GLU A 69 -14.01 -8.56 9.62
N SER A 70 -13.45 -9.33 8.68
CA SER A 70 -12.01 -9.61 8.58
C SER A 70 -11.23 -8.39 8.11
N SER A 71 -11.78 -7.62 7.16
CA SER A 71 -11.17 -6.38 6.68
C SER A 71 -11.07 -5.32 7.79
N LYS A 72 -12.10 -5.18 8.62
CA LYS A 72 -12.10 -4.23 9.75
C LYS A 72 -11.06 -4.57 10.82
N ARG A 73 -10.96 -5.85 11.21
CA ARG A 73 -9.95 -6.30 12.19
C ARG A 73 -8.53 -6.06 11.68
N LEU A 74 -8.30 -6.26 10.38
CA LEU A 74 -7.00 -6.01 9.76
C LEU A 74 -6.66 -4.52 9.75
N GLU A 75 -7.61 -3.65 9.40
CA GLU A 75 -7.43 -2.19 9.48
C GLU A 75 -7.13 -1.72 10.91
N GLU A 76 -7.86 -2.23 11.90
CA GLU A 76 -7.62 -1.94 13.32
C GLU A 76 -6.24 -2.39 13.78
N TYR A 77 -5.81 -3.60 13.37
CA TYR A 77 -4.48 -4.13 13.67
C TYR A 77 -3.38 -3.26 13.04
N ILE A 78 -3.54 -2.92 11.75
CA ILE A 78 -2.59 -2.06 11.02
C ILE A 78 -2.47 -0.69 11.71
N ASN A 79 -3.59 -0.06 12.05
CA ASN A 79 -3.59 1.23 12.74
C ASN A 79 -2.95 1.17 14.13
N LYS A 80 -3.22 0.09 14.89
CA LYS A 80 -2.69 -0.09 16.24
C LYS A 80 -1.18 -0.37 16.25
N HIS A 81 -0.67 -1.14 15.29
CA HIS A 81 0.73 -1.57 15.28
C HIS A 81 1.66 -0.62 14.50
N LEU A 82 1.19 0.10 13.49
CA LEU A 82 2.01 1.11 12.78
C LEU A 82 2.19 2.40 13.59
N THR A 83 1.23 2.78 14.43
CA THR A 83 1.29 4.04 15.22
C THR A 83 2.09 3.90 16.52
N SER A 84 2.31 2.68 17.00
CA SER A 84 3.06 2.43 18.24
C SER A 84 4.59 2.41 18.07
N MET A 85 5.11 2.32 16.85
CA MET A 85 6.56 2.31 16.57
C MET A 85 7.20 3.72 16.58
N GLY A 86 6.44 4.77 16.90
CA GLY A 86 6.91 6.17 16.91
C GLY A 86 6.95 6.84 18.29
N LYS A 87 6.73 6.10 19.39
CA LYS A 87 6.76 6.64 20.76
C LYS A 87 7.90 6.03 21.58
N ASP A 88 9.14 6.27 21.16
CA ASP A 88 10.30 6.06 22.04
C ASP A 88 10.61 7.36 22.77
N GLU A 89 10.23 7.46 24.05
CA GLU A 89 10.55 8.61 24.92
C GLU A 89 12.02 8.62 25.39
N HIS A 90 12.85 7.75 24.83
CA HIS A 90 14.29 7.65 25.07
C HIS A 90 15.10 7.63 23.76
N ALA A 91 14.89 8.64 22.91
CA ALA A 91 15.77 8.85 21.76
C ALA A 91 17.08 9.53 22.20
N HIS A 92 18.21 8.85 22.05
CA HIS A 92 19.54 9.45 22.28
C HIS A 92 19.75 10.60 21.28
N PRO A 93 20.34 11.73 21.70
CA PRO A 93 20.34 13.00 20.95
C PRO A 93 21.01 12.92 19.56
N VAL A 94 21.76 11.86 19.28
CA VAL A 94 22.48 11.68 18.00
C VAL A 94 21.58 11.15 16.89
N TYR A 95 20.42 10.55 17.20
CA TYR A 95 19.53 9.93 16.21
C TYR A 95 18.09 10.43 16.27
N ALA A 96 17.84 11.64 16.76
CA ALA A 96 16.54 12.29 16.68
C ALA A 96 16.21 12.71 15.23
N VAL A 97 15.99 11.73 14.36
CA VAL A 97 15.43 11.92 13.03
C VAL A 97 13.96 11.56 13.14
N SER A 98 13.11 12.57 13.00
CA SER A 98 11.67 12.40 12.78
C SER A 98 11.47 11.49 11.57
N LEU A 99 11.24 10.20 11.81
CA LEU A 99 10.73 9.28 10.82
C LEU A 99 9.24 9.58 10.63
N SER A 100 8.95 10.74 10.06
CA SER A 100 7.76 10.87 9.23
C SER A 100 8.00 9.94 8.05
N VAL A 101 7.31 8.78 8.05
CA VAL A 101 7.32 7.84 6.93
C VAL A 101 6.55 8.47 5.76
N SER A 102 7.05 9.58 5.24
CA SER A 102 7.05 9.83 3.82
C SER A 102 8.13 8.93 3.26
N PHE A 103 7.68 7.80 2.71
CA PHE A 103 8.49 6.88 1.92
C PHE A 103 8.98 7.65 0.68
N LEU A 104 10.04 8.46 0.88
CA LEU A 104 10.76 9.16 -0.15
C LEU A 104 11.40 8.10 -1.04
N LEU A 105 10.76 7.94 -2.20
CA LEU A 105 11.39 7.84 -3.51
C LEU A 105 12.91 7.60 -3.47
N PHE A 106 13.29 6.42 -3.96
CA PHE A 106 14.41 6.24 -4.86
C PHE A 106 15.75 6.81 -4.36
N ARG A 107 16.57 5.93 -3.76
CA ARG A 107 18.02 6.14 -3.74
C ARG A 107 18.49 6.42 -5.19
N PRO A 108 19.30 7.47 -5.44
CA PRO A 108 19.91 7.65 -6.75
C PRO A 108 20.81 6.46 -7.03
N VAL A 109 20.59 5.80 -8.17
CA VAL A 109 21.54 4.83 -8.71
C VAL A 109 22.73 5.64 -9.23
N SER A 110 23.94 5.26 -8.81
CA SER A 110 25.18 5.85 -9.28
C SER A 110 25.34 5.68 -10.79
N ALA A 111 25.80 6.74 -11.45
CA ALA A 111 26.55 6.70 -12.70
C ALA A 111 27.86 7.46 -12.45
#